data_AF-A0A7V9D5K4-F1
#
_entry.id   AF-A0A7V9D5K4-F1
#
_cell.length_a   1.000
_cell.length_b   1.000
_cell.length_c   1.000
_cell.angle_alpha   90.00
_cell.angle_beta   90.00
_cell.angle_gamma   90.00
#
_symmetry.space_group_name_H-M   'P 1'
#
loop_
_entity.id
_entity.type
_entity.pdbx_description
1 polymer ?
#
loop_
_entity_poly.entity_id
_entity_poly.type
_entity_poly.pdbx_seq_one_letter_code
_entity_poly.pdbx_strand_id
1 'polypeptide(L)'
;MARTKRGRAEIYQLKVTLLGSKPPIWRRLQVPGDVTLYQLHHILQIAFDWTESHLHQFVVDDAFYGEPAPDLLGLGPPTEDEGKVRLQQVAPGPKDRFVYE
;
A
#
# COMPACT_ATOMS: atom_id res chain seq x y z
N MET A 1 -4.31 -9.32 28.67
CA MET A 1 -4.30 -8.64 27.36
C MET A 1 -3.05 -7.76 27.28
N ALA A 2 -2.04 -8.17 26.51
CA ALA A 2 -0.78 -7.44 26.43
C ALA A 2 -0.93 -6.24 25.49
N ARG A 3 -0.70 -5.02 26.00
CA ARG A 3 -0.52 -3.83 25.17
C ARG A 3 0.86 -3.93 24.53
N THR A 4 0.93 -4.18 23.23
CA THR A 4 2.19 -4.11 22.47
C THR A 4 2.75 -2.69 22.60
N LYS A 5 3.94 -2.54 23.20
CA LYS A 5 4.69 -1.28 23.19
C LYS A 5 4.90 -0.89 21.72
N ARG A 6 4.31 0.23 21.29
CA ARG A 6 4.58 0.82 19.98
C ARG A 6 6.00 1.40 20.04
N GLY A 7 7.00 0.60 19.66
CA GLY A 7 8.31 1.14 19.29
C GLY A 7 8.09 2.18 18.19
N ARG A 8 8.83 3.28 18.23
CA ARG A 8 8.70 4.33 17.20
C ARG A 8 9.07 3.70 15.86
N ALA A 9 8.07 3.50 14.99
CA ALA A 9 8.31 2.94 13.67
C ALA A 9 9.20 3.90 12.87
N GLU A 10 10.11 3.33 12.08
CA GLU A 10 10.96 4.09 11.17
C GLU A 10 10.08 4.87 10.18
N ILE A 11 10.47 6.10 9.85
CA ILE A 11 9.73 6.93 8.90
C ILE A 11 10.24 6.66 7.49
N TYR A 12 9.34 6.17 6.64
CA TYR A 12 9.58 5.93 5.23
C TYR A 12 9.34 7.19 4.43
N GLN A 13 10.24 7.49 3.50
CA GLN A 13 10.05 8.55 2.52
C GLN A 13 9.70 7.93 1.17
N LEU A 14 8.42 7.93 0.82
CA LEU A 14 7.91 7.38 -0.42
C LEU A 14 7.90 8.45 -1.52
N LYS A 15 8.35 8.08 -2.73
CA LYS A 15 8.08 8.85 -3.95
C LYS A 15 7.01 8.10 -4.74
N VAL A 16 5.79 8.64 -4.75
CA VAL A 16 4.66 8.06 -5.48
C VAL A 16 4.53 8.78 -6.82
N THR A 17 4.48 8.04 -7.92
CA THR A 17 4.40 8.59 -9.28
C THR A 17 3.19 7.99 -9.98
N LEU A 18 2.34 8.84 -10.55
CA LEU A 18 1.24 8.40 -11.40
C LEU A 18 1.80 8.00 -12.77
N LEU A 19 1.69 6.72 -13.10
CA LEU A 19 2.15 6.21 -14.40
C LEU A 19 1.22 6.70 -15.52
N GLY A 20 1.79 6.91 -16.71
CA GLY A 20 1.02 7.33 -17.90
C GLY A 20 0.73 8.83 -18.02
N SER A 21 1.01 9.66 -17.01
CA SER A 21 0.75 11.11 -17.09
C SER A 21 1.88 11.87 -17.81
N LYS A 22 1.50 12.87 -18.61
CA LYS A 22 2.42 13.87 -19.18
C LYS A 22 1.79 15.27 -19.05
N PRO A 23 2.38 16.19 -18.26
CA PRO A 23 3.63 16.05 -17.49
C PRO A 23 3.55 15.03 -16.33
N PRO A 24 4.69 14.58 -15.77
CA PRO A 24 4.70 13.63 -14.67
C PRO A 24 4.02 14.20 -13.41
N ILE A 25 3.07 13.45 -12.85
CA ILE A 25 2.41 13.77 -11.58
C ILE A 25 3.01 12.87 -10.49
N TRP A 26 3.52 13.47 -9.41
CA TRP A 26 4.10 12.73 -8.30
C TRP A 26 3.90 13.45 -6.96
N ARG A 27 4.08 12.70 -5.86
CA ARG A 27 4.06 13.18 -4.48
C ARG A 27 5.22 12.55 -3.69
N ARG A 28 5.72 13.27 -2.68
CA ARG A 28 6.67 12.73 -1.70
C ARG A 28 6.01 12.70 -0.33
N LEU A 29 5.91 11.53 0.26
CA LEU A 29 5.17 11.28 1.49
C LEU A 29 6.12 10.76 2.59
N GLN A 30 5.90 11.22 3.82
CA GLN A 30 6.53 10.65 5.01
C GLN A 30 5.48 9.83 5.75
N VAL A 31 5.69 8.53 5.85
CA VAL A 31 4.75 7.60 6.46
C VAL A 31 5.48 6.69 7.45
N PRO A 32 4.89 6.35 8.61
CA PRO A 32 5.45 5.33 9.48
C PRO A 32 5.53 3.98 8.77
N GLY A 33 6.63 3.24 8.93
CA GLY A 33 6.80 1.91 8.31
C GLY A 33 5.84 0.86 8.84
N ASP A 34 5.25 1.10 10.01
CA ASP A 34 4.30 0.20 10.65
C ASP A 34 2.86 0.40 10.18
N VAL A 35 2.58 1.33 9.26
CA VAL A 35 1.26 1.44 8.63
C VAL A 35 0.95 0.18 7.83
N THR A 36 -0.31 -0.23 7.86
CA THR A 36 -0.82 -1.30 7.01
C THR A 36 -0.94 -0.83 5.55
N LEU A 37 -1.01 -1.76 4.60
CA LEU A 37 -1.26 -1.43 3.21
C LEU A 37 -2.65 -0.79 3.01
N TYR A 38 -3.67 -1.23 3.75
CA TYR A 38 -4.97 -0.54 3.85
C TYR A 38 -4.82 0.94 4.25
N GLN A 39 -4.03 1.22 5.29
CA GLN A 39 -3.79 2.61 5.71
C GLN A 39 -3.00 3.39 4.66
N LEU A 40 -2.04 2.75 3.98
CA LEU A 40 -1.30 3.37 2.90
C LEU A 40 -2.23 3.71 1.72
N HIS A 41 -3.17 2.83 1.36
CA HIS A 41 -4.19 3.11 0.35
C HIS A 41 -4.93 4.42 0.66
N HIS A 42 -5.46 4.59 1.88
CA HIS A 42 -6.14 5.83 2.29
C HIS A 42 -5.24 7.07 2.22
N ILE A 43 -3.96 6.92 2.59
CA ILE A 43 -2.98 8.00 2.45
C ILE A 43 -2.79 8.39 0.97
N LEU A 44 -2.74 7.41 0.06
CA LEU A 44 -2.62 7.64 -1.37
C LEU A 44 -3.87 8.31 -1.95
N GLN A 45 -5.06 7.85 -1.57
CA GLN A 45 -6.34 8.46 -1.97
C GLN A 45 -6.34 9.96 -1.64
N ILE A 46 -5.98 10.32 -0.40
CA ILE A 46 -5.92 11.72 0.03
C ILE A 46 -4.81 12.49 -0.70
N ALA A 47 -3.61 11.91 -0.86
CA ALA A 47 -2.47 12.59 -1.46
C ALA A 47 -2.66 12.95 -2.95
N PHE A 48 -3.50 12.18 -3.65
CA PHE A 48 -3.83 12.37 -5.06
C PHE A 48 -5.24 12.93 -5.29
N ASP A 49 -5.99 13.22 -4.23
CA ASP A 49 -7.37 13.73 -4.29
C ASP A 49 -8.32 12.76 -5.04
N TRP A 50 -8.17 11.47 -4.75
CA TRP A 50 -9.02 10.39 -5.25
C TRP A 50 -10.12 10.03 -4.23
N THR A 51 -11.15 9.33 -4.71
CA THR A 51 -12.44 9.18 -4.03
C THR A 51 -12.80 7.75 -3.65
N GLU A 52 -11.84 6.82 -3.61
CA GLU A 52 -12.08 5.43 -3.22
C GLU A 52 -13.21 4.76 -4.05
N SER A 53 -13.25 5.06 -5.35
CA SER A 53 -14.39 4.69 -6.22
C SER A 53 -14.18 3.40 -7.02
N HIS A 54 -13.00 2.80 -6.94
CA HIS A 54 -12.62 1.61 -7.68
C HIS A 54 -11.87 0.66 -6.75
N LEU A 55 -11.99 -0.64 -7.03
CA LEU A 55 -11.15 -1.66 -6.42
C LEU A 55 -9.68 -1.32 -6.64
N HIS A 56 -8.87 -1.67 -5.67
CA HIS A 56 -7.44 -1.41 -5.70
C HIS A 56 -6.65 -2.63 -5.20
N GLN A 57 -5.36 -2.65 -5.54
CA GLN A 57 -4.40 -3.60 -5.00
C GLN A 57 -2.97 -3.06 -5.01
N PHE A 58 -2.13 -3.65 -4.17
CA PHE A 58 -0.68 -3.51 -4.20
C PHE A 58 -0.07 -4.74 -4.85
N VAL A 59 0.82 -4.53 -5.83
CA VAL A 59 1.58 -5.60 -6.48
C VAL A 59 3.05 -5.47 -6.10
N VAL A 60 3.55 -6.46 -5.37
CA VAL A 60 4.94 -6.52 -4.89
C VAL A 60 5.53 -7.82 -5.42
N ASP A 61 6.44 -7.71 -6.38
CA ASP A 61 6.92 -8.84 -7.17
C ASP A 61 5.75 -9.65 -7.76
N ASP A 62 5.58 -10.92 -7.37
CA ASP A 62 4.50 -11.80 -7.82
C ASP A 62 3.33 -11.90 -6.80
N ALA A 63 3.35 -11.09 -5.73
CA ALA A 63 2.34 -11.09 -4.67
C ALA A 63 1.35 -9.93 -4.80
N PHE A 64 0.07 -10.23 -4.53
CA PHE A 64 -1.05 -9.30 -4.59
C PHE A 64 -1.61 -9.06 -3.19
N TYR A 65 -1.81 -7.80 -2.82
CA TYR A 65 -2.42 -7.40 -1.55
C TYR A 65 -3.58 -6.46 -1.82
N GLY A 66 -4.74 -6.71 -1.24
CA GLY A 66 -5.91 -5.86 -1.41
C GLY A 66 -6.99 -6.19 -0.41
N GLU A 67 -8.16 -5.59 -0.59
CA GLU A 67 -9.29 -5.85 0.29
C GLU A 67 -9.70 -7.34 0.25
N PRO A 68 -10.01 -7.95 1.40
CA PRO A 68 -10.45 -9.33 1.45
C PRO A 68 -11.82 -9.49 0.78
N ALA A 69 -11.82 -9.90 -0.48
CA ALA A 69 -13.03 -10.26 -1.21
C ALA A 69 -13.38 -11.74 -0.95
N PRO A 70 -14.68 -12.08 -0.81
CA PRO A 70 -15.09 -13.47 -0.85
C PRO A 70 -14.75 -14.03 -2.23
N ASP A 71 -13.89 -15.05 -2.26
CA ASP A 71 -13.53 -15.73 -3.50
C ASP A 71 -14.71 -16.60 -3.99
N LEU A 72 -15.73 -15.94 -4.53
CA LEU A 72 -17.00 -16.56 -4.90
C LEU A 72 -16.86 -17.52 -6.09
N LEU A 73 -15.80 -17.37 -6.90
CA LEU A 73 -15.61 -18.14 -8.12
C LEU A 73 -14.20 -18.74 -8.30
N GLY A 74 -13.20 -18.39 -7.49
CA GLY A 74 -11.83 -18.93 -7.63
C GLY A 74 -11.06 -18.41 -8.83
N LEU A 75 -11.53 -17.32 -9.46
CA LEU A 75 -11.05 -16.88 -10.78
C LEU A 75 -9.96 -15.79 -10.70
N GLY A 76 -9.66 -15.29 -9.51
CA GLY A 76 -8.62 -14.29 -9.27
C GLY A 76 -7.28 -14.92 -8.85
N PRO A 77 -6.16 -14.19 -9.00
CA PRO A 77 -4.92 -14.57 -8.32
C PRO A 77 -5.15 -14.58 -6.80
N PRO A 78 -4.39 -15.37 -6.04
CA PRO A 78 -4.46 -15.33 -4.59
C PRO A 78 -4.06 -13.94 -4.09
N THR A 79 -5.01 -13.25 -3.45
CA THR A 79 -4.81 -11.91 -2.88
C THR A 79 -4.76 -12.00 -1.36
N GLU A 80 -3.70 -11.45 -0.78
CA GLU A 80 -3.53 -11.34 0.66
C GLU A 80 -4.26 -10.11 1.23
N ASP A 81 -4.72 -10.23 2.47
CA ASP A 81 -5.42 -9.15 3.18
C ASP A 81 -4.46 -8.00 3.53
N GLU A 82 -4.63 -6.87 2.84
CA GLU A 82 -3.81 -5.67 3.01
C GLU A 82 -3.87 -5.04 4.41
N GLY A 83 -4.93 -5.33 5.17
CA GLY A 83 -5.08 -4.89 6.56
C GLY A 83 -4.15 -5.61 7.53
N LYS A 84 -3.52 -6.71 7.10
CA LYS A 84 -2.59 -7.53 7.91
C LYS A 84 -1.12 -7.30 7.55
N VAL A 85 -0.85 -6.67 6.41
CA VAL A 85 0.50 -6.46 5.87
C VAL A 85 0.91 -5.01 6.06
N ARG A 86 2.14 -4.78 6.54
CA ARG A 86 2.69 -3.45 6.79
C ARG A 86 3.66 -3.01 5.69
N LEU A 87 3.79 -1.70 5.49
CA LEU A 87 4.70 -1.10 4.51
C LEU A 87 6.14 -1.64 4.65
N GLN A 88 6.67 -1.68 5.87
CA GLN A 88 8.02 -2.18 6.14
C GLN A 88 8.24 -3.66 5.79
N GLN A 89 7.17 -4.44 5.59
CA GLN A 89 7.26 -5.85 5.19
C GLN A 89 7.38 -5.99 3.67
N VAL A 90 6.75 -5.09 2.90
CA VAL A 90 6.78 -5.12 1.43
C VAL A 90 7.90 -4.28 0.83
N ALA A 91 8.38 -3.28 1.56
CA ALA A 91 9.50 -2.45 1.18
C ALA A 91 10.44 -2.33 2.39
N PRO A 92 11.23 -3.36 2.73
CA PRO A 92 12.10 -3.33 3.91
C PRO A 92 13.26 -2.33 3.82
N GLY A 93 13.61 -1.85 2.61
CA GLY A 93 14.80 -1.06 2.37
C GLY A 93 14.60 0.14 1.42
N PRO A 94 15.58 1.05 1.39
CA PRO A 94 15.59 2.15 0.42
C PRO A 94 15.71 1.62 -1.01
N LYS A 95 14.97 2.25 -1.94
CA LYS A 95 14.92 1.94 -3.38
C LYS A 95 14.04 0.75 -3.77
N ASP A 96 13.42 0.07 -2.80
CA ASP A 96 12.36 -0.88 -3.07
C ASP A 96 11.19 -0.19 -3.80
N ARG A 97 10.50 -0.96 -4.64
CA ARG A 97 9.41 -0.48 -5.47
C ARG A 97 8.31 -1.53 -5.53
N PHE A 98 7.09 -1.05 -5.58
CA PHE A 98 5.90 -1.85 -5.82
C PHE A 98 4.91 -1.00 -6.62
N VAL A 99 3.91 -1.65 -7.19
CA VAL A 99 2.82 -1.00 -7.93
C VAL A 99 1.59 -0.90 -7.03
N TYR A 100 0.86 0.19 -7.20
CA TYR A 100 -0.48 0.40 -6.66
C TYR A 100 -1.39 0.68 -7.85
N GLU A 101 -2.44 -0.11 -8.01
CA GLU A 101 -3.40 -0.02 -9.12
C GLU A 101 -4.84 -0.15 -8.64
#